data_AF-A0A2V9UEE4-F1
#
_entry.id   AF-A0A2V9UEE4-F1
#
_cell.length_a   1.000
_cell.length_b   1.000
_cell.length_c   1.000
_cell.angle_alpha   90.00
_cell.angle_beta   90.00
_cell.angle_gamma   90.00
#
_symmetry.space_group_name_H-M   'P 1'
#
loop_
_entity.id
_entity.type
_entity.pdbx_description
1 polymer ?
#
loop_
_entity_poly.entity_id
_entity_poly.type
_entity_poly.pdbx_seq_one_letter_code
_entity_poly.pdbx_strand_id
1 'polypeptide(L)'
;MHDLSLLRTFGLDLDCRPVRAWLRGKRRFPMGEELTPQVRDYLIAGLLKVRSKRKGLVRLIPNRAQMEYARRCTRRNIVLKARQLGITTYIAARYFVQTITQPGTMTVQVAHNQESAEEIFKIVHRFLENLPEATQKGALITSRANVRQIVFPHLDSEYRVETADENAGRGLTIHHLHCSEVARWSRGGIEALASLRAAVPNDGDIALESTPNGAGGVFYEEWQRADETGYTKHFFPWWYAEEYQGDPTKLDVGPLTDEEQELVSKHKLTDAQIAFRRTKKAQFRGLAAQEFAEDPVACFRASGESVFEMEAIERALQGCGEPLEMKDNRRLQIWFPAQKGKKYIIGVDTAGGGCEGDYSCAQVIDRVTGMQCAELYGHYPPQELGKRIV
;
A
#
# COMPACT_ATOMS: atom_id res chain seq x y z
N MET A 1 11.53 27.73 17.30
CA MET A 1 10.33 27.56 16.44
C MET A 1 9.10 28.02 17.24
N HIS A 2 9.10 29.27 17.70
CA HIS A 2 7.95 29.84 18.43
C HIS A 2 7.00 30.61 17.50
N ASP A 3 7.45 30.90 16.27
CA ASP A 3 6.83 31.85 15.35
C ASP A 3 6.21 31.11 14.15
N LEU A 4 4.92 31.35 13.93
CA LEU A 4 4.17 30.90 12.75
C LEU A 4 4.83 31.38 11.45
N SER A 5 5.49 32.54 11.45
CA SER A 5 6.20 33.08 10.28
C SER A 5 7.33 32.15 9.82
N LEU A 6 8.04 31.53 10.77
CA LEU A 6 9.15 30.64 10.49
C LEU A 6 8.66 29.30 9.92
N LEU A 7 7.57 28.75 10.46
CA LEU A 7 6.95 27.53 9.92
C LEU A 7 6.44 27.75 8.50
N ARG A 8 5.80 28.89 8.23
CA ARG A 8 5.36 29.28 6.88
C ARG A 8 6.53 29.43 5.92
N THR A 9 7.64 30.02 6.37
CA THR A 9 8.86 30.16 5.57
C THR A 9 9.38 28.78 5.15
N PHE A 10 9.48 27.84 6.10
CA PHE A 10 9.86 26.46 5.77
C PHE A 10 8.84 25.78 4.84
N GLY A 11 7.55 26.08 5.00
CA GLY A 11 6.45 25.54 4.18
C GLY A 11 6.56 25.89 2.70
N LEU A 12 7.07 27.08 2.36
CA LEU A 12 7.30 27.53 0.98
C LEU A 12 8.48 26.82 0.32
N ASP A 13 9.47 26.40 1.12
CA ASP A 13 10.74 25.86 0.64
C ASP A 13 10.89 24.35 0.85
N LEU A 14 9.82 23.63 1.23
CA LEU A 14 9.90 22.21 1.62
C LEU A 14 10.62 21.33 0.59
N ASP A 15 10.38 21.59 -0.70
CA ASP A 15 10.93 20.80 -1.82
C ASP A 15 12.21 21.42 -2.40
N CYS A 16 12.65 22.57 -1.86
CA CYS A 16 13.89 23.21 -2.24
C CYS A 16 15.11 22.51 -1.60
N ARG A 17 16.26 22.69 -2.24
CA ARG A 17 17.56 22.32 -1.64
C ARG A 17 17.94 23.35 -0.59
N PRO A 18 18.45 22.95 0.59
CA PRO A 18 18.83 23.90 1.63
C PRO A 18 20.01 24.76 1.18
N VAL A 19 19.89 26.07 1.40
CA VAL A 19 20.97 27.03 1.13
C VAL A 19 22.07 26.84 2.18
N ARG A 20 23.35 26.82 1.76
CA ARG A 20 24.55 26.58 2.62
C ARG A 20 24.57 27.40 3.93
N ALA A 21 23.91 28.55 3.97
CA ALA A 21 23.77 29.38 5.16
C ALA A 21 23.01 28.71 6.31
N TRP A 22 22.01 27.86 6.02
CA TRP A 22 21.21 27.14 7.04
C TRP A 22 21.97 26.00 7.73
N LEU A 23 23.07 25.56 7.13
CA LEU A 23 23.90 24.44 7.58
C LEU A 23 25.10 24.86 8.44
N ARG A 24 25.34 26.17 8.63
CA ARG A 24 26.44 26.64 9.49
C ARG A 24 26.21 26.19 10.94
N GLY A 25 27.03 25.25 11.41
CA GLY A 25 27.07 24.79 12.80
C GLY A 25 26.27 23.54 13.15
N LYS A 26 25.68 22.81 12.17
CA LYS A 26 24.94 21.56 12.45
C LYS A 26 25.63 20.34 11.87
N ARG A 27 25.66 19.25 12.68
CA ARG A 27 26.30 17.95 12.39
C ARG A 27 26.02 17.50 10.96
N ARG A 28 27.08 17.03 10.27
CA ARG A 28 26.99 16.32 8.99
C ARG A 28 25.87 15.28 9.11
N PHE A 29 24.91 15.30 8.18
CA PHE A 29 24.07 14.13 7.95
C PHE A 29 25.02 12.95 7.67
N PRO A 30 24.80 11.77 8.26
CA PRO A 30 25.50 10.57 7.84
C PRO A 30 24.95 10.15 6.48
N MET A 31 25.29 10.89 5.42
CA MET A 31 24.95 10.58 4.04
C MET A 31 26.24 10.53 3.22
N GLY A 32 26.31 9.54 2.32
CA GLY A 32 27.30 9.52 1.25
C GLY A 32 27.13 10.72 0.31
N GLU A 33 28.20 11.06 -0.42
CA GLU A 33 28.32 12.30 -1.21
C GLU A 33 27.33 12.43 -2.39
N GLU A 34 26.51 11.43 -2.69
CA GLU A 34 25.63 11.38 -3.87
C GLU A 34 24.23 12.00 -3.67
N LEU A 35 23.85 12.44 -2.47
CA LEU A 35 22.48 12.90 -2.17
C LEU A 35 22.44 14.24 -1.45
N THR A 36 21.75 15.22 -2.05
CA THR A 36 21.40 16.49 -1.38
C THR A 36 19.95 16.45 -0.89
N PRO A 37 19.69 16.31 0.43
CA PRO A 37 18.33 16.25 0.96
C PRO A 37 17.56 17.55 0.75
N GLN A 38 16.22 17.48 0.66
CA GLN A 38 15.34 18.65 0.62
C GLN A 38 15.11 19.23 2.03
N VAL A 39 14.63 20.48 2.14
CA VAL A 39 14.28 21.09 3.43
C VAL A 39 13.36 20.18 4.26
N ARG A 40 12.39 19.53 3.60
CA ARG A 40 11.49 18.55 4.21
C ARG A 40 12.24 17.42 4.93
N ASP A 41 13.26 16.83 4.31
CA ASP A 41 14.03 15.73 4.90
C ASP A 41 14.82 16.19 6.13
N TYR A 42 15.35 17.41 6.09
CA TYR A 42 16.02 18.01 7.24
C TYR A 42 15.05 18.26 8.41
N LEU A 43 13.82 18.70 8.13
CA LEU A 43 12.79 18.87 9.16
C LEU A 43 12.40 17.52 9.77
N ILE A 44 12.17 16.51 8.93
CA ILE A 44 11.83 15.14 9.39
C ILE A 44 12.91 14.61 10.34
N ALA A 45 14.17 14.58 9.89
CA ALA A 45 15.28 14.03 10.67
C ALA A 45 15.70 14.94 11.85
N GLY A 46 15.41 16.23 11.78
CA GLY A 46 15.69 17.20 12.83
C GLY A 46 14.68 17.20 13.96
N LEU A 47 13.39 17.00 13.65
CA LEU A 47 12.27 17.19 14.56
C LEU A 47 11.60 15.90 15.00
N LEU A 48 11.42 14.95 14.09
CA LEU A 48 10.50 13.84 14.32
C LEU A 48 11.22 12.67 15.00
N LYS A 49 10.49 12.02 15.91
CA LYS A 49 10.97 10.83 16.63
C LYS A 49 10.05 9.64 16.41
N VAL A 50 10.65 8.46 16.35
CA VAL A 50 9.97 7.17 16.20
C VAL A 50 10.42 6.20 17.28
N ARG A 51 9.61 5.18 17.54
CA ARG A 51 9.99 4.07 18.42
C ARG A 51 11.01 3.19 17.69
N SER A 52 12.15 2.94 18.32
CA SER A 52 13.17 2.02 17.80
C SER A 52 12.75 0.57 18.00
N LYS A 53 13.14 -0.29 17.05
CA LYS A 53 13.03 -1.77 17.18
C LYS A 53 13.82 -2.32 18.38
N ARG A 54 14.89 -1.63 18.80
CA ARG A 54 15.73 -1.99 19.97
C ARG A 54 15.24 -1.40 21.30
N LYS A 55 14.04 -0.79 21.33
CA LYS A 55 13.45 0.02 22.42
C LYS A 55 13.95 1.47 22.44
N GLY A 56 13.13 2.36 23.01
CA GLY A 56 13.41 3.79 23.13
C GLY A 56 12.93 4.65 21.95
N LEU A 57 12.96 5.98 22.15
CA LEU A 57 12.65 6.97 21.11
C LEU A 57 13.93 7.43 20.43
N VAL A 58 13.96 7.38 19.11
CA VAL A 58 15.08 7.82 18.26
C VAL A 58 14.59 8.81 17.22
N ARG A 59 15.50 9.61 16.65
CA ARG A 59 15.16 10.49 15.52
C ARG A 59 14.79 9.66 14.30
N LEU A 60 13.82 10.14 13.51
CA LEU A 60 13.47 9.53 12.24
C LEU A 60 14.52 9.89 11.19
N ILE A 61 15.59 9.11 11.11
CA ILE A 61 16.55 9.19 10.00
C ILE A 61 16.03 8.28 8.89
N PRO A 62 15.75 8.82 7.68
CA PRO A 62 15.25 8.01 6.57
C PRO A 62 16.21 6.87 6.23
N ASN A 63 15.69 5.65 6.11
CA ASN A 63 16.44 4.51 5.59
C ASN A 63 16.50 4.52 4.06
N ARG A 64 17.20 3.55 3.47
CA ARG A 64 17.36 3.42 2.01
C ARG A 64 16.04 3.46 1.23
N ALA A 65 15.01 2.74 1.66
CA ALA A 65 13.71 2.72 0.97
C ALA A 65 12.99 4.06 1.06
N GLN A 66 13.01 4.67 2.25
CA GLN A 66 12.39 5.97 2.49
C GLN A 66 13.09 7.08 1.69
N MET A 67 14.41 7.02 1.58
CA MET A 67 15.20 7.94 0.75
C MET A 67 14.91 7.78 -0.74
N GLU A 68 14.82 6.55 -1.24
CA GLU A 68 14.51 6.32 -2.65
C GLU A 68 13.07 6.75 -2.99
N TYR A 69 12.13 6.54 -2.06
CA TYR A 69 10.79 7.13 -2.16
C TYR A 69 10.86 8.67 -2.21
N ALA A 70 11.57 9.30 -1.28
CA ALA A 70 11.72 10.76 -1.22
C ALA A 70 12.26 11.36 -2.52
N ARG A 71 13.21 10.66 -3.16
CA ARG A 71 13.86 11.08 -4.41
C ARG A 71 12.92 11.06 -5.60
N ARG A 72 12.02 10.07 -5.64
CA ARG A 72 11.20 9.76 -6.81
C ARG A 72 9.73 10.15 -6.66
N CYS A 73 9.29 10.47 -5.43
CA CYS A 73 7.87 10.69 -5.19
C CYS A 73 7.36 11.92 -5.96
N THR A 74 6.16 11.78 -6.51
CA THR A 74 5.44 12.85 -7.20
C THR A 74 4.17 13.17 -6.40
N ARG A 75 3.14 13.75 -7.03
CA ARG A 75 1.82 13.97 -6.41
C ARG A 75 0.90 12.74 -6.43
N ARG A 76 1.23 11.72 -7.22
CA ARG A 76 0.43 10.48 -7.35
C ARG A 76 1.38 9.31 -7.25
N ASN A 77 1.40 8.65 -6.10
CA ASN A 77 2.34 7.56 -5.82
C ASN A 77 1.60 6.28 -5.49
N ILE A 78 2.10 5.16 -6.01
CA ILE A 78 1.71 3.83 -5.57
C ILE A 78 2.95 3.05 -5.15
N VAL A 79 2.92 2.50 -3.94
CA VAL A 79 4.08 1.89 -3.30
C VAL A 79 3.78 0.44 -2.95
N LEU A 80 4.43 -0.47 -3.67
CA LEU A 80 4.46 -1.89 -3.35
C LEU A 80 5.74 -2.19 -2.57
N LYS A 81 5.61 -2.78 -1.39
CA LYS A 81 6.75 -2.98 -0.49
C LYS A 81 6.75 -4.31 0.24
N ALA A 82 7.93 -4.78 0.59
CA ALA A 82 8.10 -5.79 1.63
C ALA A 82 7.70 -5.25 3.02
N ARG A 83 7.48 -6.16 3.98
CA ARG A 83 7.11 -5.76 5.34
C ARG A 83 8.22 -4.98 6.05
N GLN A 84 7.82 -4.19 7.06
CA GLN A 84 8.70 -3.51 8.01
C GLN A 84 9.76 -2.54 7.45
N LEU A 85 9.59 -2.03 6.22
CA LEU A 85 10.47 -0.99 5.65
C LEU A 85 10.20 0.44 6.17
N GLY A 86 9.10 0.64 6.91
CA GLY A 86 8.76 1.94 7.50
C GLY A 86 8.24 2.99 6.51
N ILE A 87 7.79 2.59 5.31
CA ILE A 87 7.23 3.52 4.31
C ILE A 87 6.01 4.28 4.84
N THR A 88 5.07 3.59 5.50
CA THR A 88 3.88 4.19 6.12
C THR A 88 4.27 5.31 7.09
N THR A 89 5.28 5.06 7.94
CA THR A 89 5.83 6.05 8.89
C THR A 89 6.42 7.26 8.18
N TYR A 90 7.14 7.05 7.07
CA TYR A 90 7.80 8.13 6.35
C TYR A 90 6.81 8.98 5.53
N ILE A 91 5.80 8.37 4.90
CA ILE A 91 4.70 9.12 4.25
C ILE A 91 3.95 9.96 5.28
N ALA A 92 3.59 9.37 6.44
CA ALA A 92 2.97 10.11 7.54
C ALA A 92 3.85 11.27 8.03
N ALA A 93 5.17 11.08 8.10
CA ALA A 93 6.11 12.14 8.47
C ALA A 93 6.15 13.29 7.46
N ARG A 94 6.16 12.98 6.15
CA ARG A 94 6.12 13.99 5.08
C ARG A 94 4.85 14.81 5.15
N TYR A 95 3.70 14.14 5.20
CA TYR A 95 2.40 14.81 5.26
C TYR A 95 2.22 15.57 6.57
N PHE A 96 2.69 15.04 7.70
CA PHE A 96 2.68 15.78 8.97
C PHE A 96 3.48 17.08 8.87
N VAL A 97 4.71 17.05 8.32
CA VAL A 97 5.52 18.25 8.11
C VAL A 97 4.81 19.25 7.22
N GLN A 98 4.18 18.82 6.12
CA GLN A 98 3.38 19.69 5.26
C GLN A 98 2.21 20.32 6.04
N THR A 99 1.41 19.53 6.75
CA THR A 99 0.28 20.01 7.56
C THR A 99 0.66 21.07 8.58
N ILE A 100 1.82 20.94 9.22
CA ILE A 100 2.26 21.88 10.26
C ILE A 100 3.07 23.08 9.73
N THR A 101 3.35 23.13 8.42
CA THR A 101 4.12 24.24 7.80
C THR A 101 3.33 24.97 6.71
N GLN A 102 2.28 24.37 6.18
CA GLN A 102 1.40 24.94 5.16
C GLN A 102 0.02 25.18 5.80
N PRO A 103 -0.42 26.46 5.93
CA PRO A 103 -1.75 26.78 6.43
C PRO A 103 -2.87 26.30 5.50
N GLY A 104 -4.05 26.00 6.03
CA GLY A 104 -5.21 25.54 5.26
C GLY A 104 -5.12 24.09 4.80
N THR A 105 -4.22 23.29 5.39
CA THR A 105 -3.91 21.94 4.89
C THR A 105 -4.70 20.86 5.61
N MET A 106 -5.42 20.06 4.83
CA MET A 106 -6.13 18.86 5.29
C MET A 106 -5.37 17.60 4.87
N THR A 107 -4.93 16.82 5.86
CA THR A 107 -4.33 15.49 5.65
C THR A 107 -5.28 14.42 6.15
N VAL A 108 -5.56 13.45 5.29
CA VAL A 108 -6.36 12.27 5.63
C VAL A 108 -5.53 11.02 5.40
N GLN A 109 -5.46 10.18 6.42
CA GLN A 109 -4.86 8.86 6.31
C GLN A 109 -5.91 7.77 6.50
N VAL A 110 -5.96 6.83 5.58
CA VAL A 110 -6.99 5.80 5.49
C VAL A 110 -6.38 4.43 5.69
N ALA A 111 -7.03 3.60 6.50
CA ALA A 111 -6.67 2.20 6.69
C ALA A 111 -7.88 1.28 6.47
N HIS A 112 -7.63 -0.03 6.36
CA HIS A 112 -8.66 -1.05 6.12
C HIS A 112 -9.65 -1.22 7.30
N ASN A 113 -9.28 -0.83 8.52
CA ASN A 113 -10.18 -0.82 9.68
C ASN A 113 -9.76 0.25 10.70
N GLN A 114 -10.65 0.49 11.69
CA GLN A 114 -10.49 1.54 12.69
C GLN A 114 -9.24 1.35 13.55
N GLU A 115 -8.98 0.12 14.01
CA GLU A 115 -7.82 -0.19 14.85
C GLU A 115 -6.51 0.13 14.14
N SER A 116 -6.40 -0.25 12.86
CA SER A 116 -5.23 0.04 12.04
C SER A 116 -5.07 1.53 11.78
N ALA A 117 -6.17 2.25 11.55
CA ALA A 117 -6.16 3.70 11.37
C ALA A 117 -5.61 4.40 12.62
N GLU A 118 -6.09 4.03 13.80
CA GLU A 118 -5.64 4.56 15.09
C GLU A 118 -4.18 4.19 15.41
N GLU A 119 -3.75 2.97 15.12
CA GLU A 119 -2.38 2.53 15.37
C GLU A 119 -1.37 3.33 14.52
N ILE A 120 -1.68 3.57 13.25
CA ILE A 120 -0.84 4.43 12.42
C ILE A 120 -0.93 5.88 12.95
N PHE A 121 -2.09 6.36 13.43
CA PHE A 121 -2.22 7.71 13.97
C PHE A 121 -1.40 7.95 15.25
N LYS A 122 -1.14 6.93 16.07
CA LYS A 122 -0.19 7.01 17.20
C LYS A 122 1.21 7.43 16.76
N ILE A 123 1.57 7.23 15.49
CA ILE A 123 2.83 7.74 14.92
C ILE A 123 2.79 9.27 14.83
N VAL A 124 1.68 9.83 14.36
CA VAL A 124 1.48 11.28 14.19
C VAL A 124 1.40 11.98 15.55
N HIS A 125 0.67 11.40 16.52
CA HIS A 125 0.68 11.89 17.91
C HIS A 125 2.11 11.95 18.47
N ARG A 126 2.89 10.88 18.29
CA ARG A 126 4.28 10.85 18.74
C ARG A 126 5.13 11.93 18.08
N PHE A 127 4.90 12.23 16.80
CA PHE A 127 5.59 13.32 16.12
C PHE A 127 5.32 14.65 16.82
N LEU A 128 4.05 14.96 17.06
CA LEU A 128 3.61 16.19 17.73
C LEU A 128 4.14 16.29 19.18
N GLU A 129 3.91 15.27 20.00
CA GLU A 129 4.28 15.22 21.42
C GLU A 129 5.79 15.38 21.66
N ASN A 130 6.61 15.04 20.66
CA ASN A 130 8.07 15.13 20.73
C ASN A 130 8.65 16.38 20.08
N LEU A 131 7.83 17.29 19.56
CA LEU A 131 8.29 18.61 19.12
C LEU A 131 8.76 19.45 20.33
N PRO A 132 9.57 20.50 20.13
CA PRO A 132 9.90 21.43 21.21
C PRO A 132 8.63 21.99 21.87
N GLU A 133 8.61 22.06 23.21
CA GLU A 133 7.47 22.56 24.00
C GLU A 133 7.02 23.97 23.54
N ALA A 134 8.02 24.80 23.24
CA ALA A 134 7.95 26.05 22.50
C ALA A 134 6.97 26.06 21.32
N THR A 135 7.06 25.03 20.47
CA THR A 135 6.27 24.90 19.25
C THR A 135 4.86 24.40 19.57
N GLN A 136 4.76 23.42 20.48
CA GLN A 136 3.48 22.81 20.90
C GLN A 136 2.57 23.82 21.61
N LYS A 137 3.14 24.68 22.46
CA LYS A 137 2.40 25.73 23.19
C LYS A 137 2.22 27.03 22.40
N GLY A 138 2.81 27.11 21.21
CA GLY A 138 2.78 28.29 20.35
C GLY A 138 2.05 28.01 19.04
N ALA A 139 2.80 28.06 17.94
CA ALA A 139 2.26 27.93 16.58
C ALA A 139 1.47 26.64 16.31
N LEU A 140 1.79 25.54 17.02
CA LEU A 140 1.15 24.23 16.85
C LEU A 140 0.30 23.83 18.05
N ILE A 141 -0.27 24.81 18.74
CA ILE A 141 -1.35 24.52 19.70
C ILE A 141 -2.44 23.74 18.98
N THR A 142 -2.97 22.71 19.65
CA THR A 142 -3.97 21.82 19.06
C THR A 142 -5.34 22.01 19.68
N SER A 143 -6.38 21.85 18.86
CA SER A 143 -7.73 21.57 19.32
C SER A 143 -8.16 20.20 18.80
N ARG A 144 -9.16 19.59 19.45
CA ARG A 144 -9.72 18.26 19.08
C ARG A 144 -8.66 17.17 18.87
N ALA A 145 -7.54 17.21 19.59
CA ALA A 145 -6.50 16.18 19.54
C ALA A 145 -6.99 14.90 20.24
N ASN A 146 -7.51 13.96 19.47
CA ASN A 146 -8.03 12.67 19.95
C ASN A 146 -7.47 11.52 19.11
N VAL A 147 -7.97 10.30 19.29
CA VAL A 147 -7.47 9.12 18.58
C VAL A 147 -7.75 9.13 17.07
N ARG A 148 -8.58 10.07 16.57
CA ARG A 148 -8.98 10.17 15.15
C ARG A 148 -8.53 11.43 14.44
N GLN A 149 -8.33 12.53 15.15
CA GLN A 149 -7.96 13.81 14.53
C GLN A 149 -7.08 14.68 15.42
N ILE A 150 -6.35 15.60 14.80
CA ILE A 150 -5.63 16.71 15.41
C ILE A 150 -5.89 17.94 14.56
N VAL A 151 -6.45 19.00 15.17
CA VAL A 151 -6.68 20.29 14.50
C VAL A 151 -5.66 21.30 14.98
N PHE A 152 -5.07 22.06 14.04
CA PHE A 152 -4.12 23.14 14.28
C PHE A 152 -4.79 24.48 13.99
N PRO A 153 -5.55 25.07 14.94
CA PRO A 153 -6.41 26.24 14.69
C PRO A 153 -5.65 27.47 14.17
N HIS A 154 -4.39 27.69 14.57
CA HIS A 154 -3.61 28.83 14.07
C HIS A 154 -3.14 28.67 12.61
N LEU A 155 -3.19 27.45 12.09
CA LEU A 155 -2.87 27.14 10.71
C LEU A 155 -4.12 26.92 9.87
N ASP A 156 -5.29 26.75 10.47
CA ASP A 156 -6.48 26.21 9.80
C ASP A 156 -6.17 24.87 9.09
N SER A 157 -5.33 24.06 9.74
CA SER A 157 -4.88 22.78 9.21
C SER A 157 -5.39 21.64 10.09
N GLU A 158 -5.57 20.47 9.50
CA GLU A 158 -6.06 19.28 10.19
C GLU A 158 -5.35 18.02 9.68
N TYR A 159 -5.02 17.11 10.61
CA TYR A 159 -4.61 15.75 10.29
C TYR A 159 -5.62 14.79 10.93
N ARG A 160 -6.28 13.96 10.12
CA ARG A 160 -7.22 12.95 10.61
C ARG A 160 -6.99 11.57 10.00
N VAL A 161 -7.61 10.58 10.62
CA VAL A 161 -7.69 9.22 10.10
C VAL A 161 -9.12 8.77 9.85
N GLU A 162 -9.28 7.99 8.80
CA GLU A 162 -10.55 7.39 8.38
C GLU A 162 -10.38 5.91 8.06
N THR A 163 -11.50 5.21 7.96
CA THR A 163 -11.58 3.84 7.45
C THR A 163 -11.87 3.84 5.95
N ALA A 164 -11.51 2.77 5.26
CA ALA A 164 -11.85 2.60 3.85
C ALA A 164 -13.34 2.24 3.69
N ASP A 165 -14.19 3.26 3.62
CA ASP A 165 -15.62 3.14 3.35
C ASP A 165 -16.04 4.04 2.17
N GLU A 166 -17.18 3.74 1.54
CA GLU A 166 -17.69 4.45 0.35
C GLU A 166 -18.03 5.94 0.58
N ASN A 167 -18.11 6.35 1.85
CA ASN A 167 -18.36 7.73 2.26
C ASN A 167 -17.08 8.43 2.75
N ALA A 168 -15.95 7.72 2.77
CA ALA A 168 -14.67 8.27 3.19
C ALA A 168 -14.27 9.45 2.30
N GLY A 169 -13.91 10.56 2.94
CA GLY A 169 -13.53 11.80 2.27
C GLY A 169 -14.70 12.66 1.75
N ARG A 170 -15.95 12.19 1.79
CA ARG A 170 -17.09 13.01 1.33
C ARG A 170 -17.22 14.29 2.14
N GLY A 171 -17.38 15.42 1.44
CA GLY A 171 -17.49 16.74 2.05
C GLY A 171 -16.16 17.32 2.57
N LEU A 172 -15.03 16.66 2.30
CA LEU A 172 -13.70 17.16 2.63
C LEU A 172 -13.00 17.70 1.38
N THR A 173 -12.03 18.60 1.59
CA THR A 173 -11.04 18.99 0.57
C THR A 173 -9.68 18.50 1.05
N ILE A 174 -9.26 17.34 0.57
CA ILE A 174 -8.09 16.60 1.08
C ILE A 174 -6.84 17.03 0.30
N HIS A 175 -5.90 17.68 0.96
CA HIS A 175 -4.65 18.12 0.33
C HIS A 175 -3.61 17.01 0.31
N HIS A 176 -3.58 16.16 1.34
CA HIS A 176 -2.68 14.99 1.38
C HIS A 176 -3.46 13.75 1.79
N LEU A 177 -3.55 12.78 0.87
CA LEU A 177 -4.22 11.51 1.07
C LEU A 177 -3.20 10.38 1.17
N HIS A 178 -3.20 9.66 2.30
CA HIS A 178 -2.38 8.47 2.52
C HIS A 178 -3.28 7.24 2.70
N CYS A 179 -3.35 6.38 1.69
CA CYS A 179 -4.09 5.12 1.76
C CYS A 179 -3.12 3.99 2.11
N SER A 180 -3.25 3.43 3.31
CA SER A 180 -2.35 2.40 3.85
C SER A 180 -2.96 1.00 3.77
N GLU A 181 -2.10 0.01 3.46
CA GLU A 181 -2.44 -1.41 3.27
C GLU A 181 -3.64 -1.60 2.32
N VAL A 182 -3.62 -0.90 1.18
CA VAL A 182 -4.72 -0.86 0.18
C VAL A 182 -5.08 -2.25 -0.36
N ALA A 183 -4.14 -3.18 -0.42
CA ALA A 183 -4.41 -4.56 -0.85
C ALA A 183 -5.26 -5.36 0.15
N ARG A 184 -5.52 -4.82 1.34
CA ARG A 184 -6.38 -5.41 2.38
C ARG A 184 -7.72 -4.70 2.53
N TRP A 185 -7.99 -3.70 1.69
CA TRP A 185 -9.29 -3.03 1.71
C TRP A 185 -10.35 -4.03 1.25
N SER A 186 -11.54 -3.96 1.86
CA SER A 186 -12.64 -4.88 1.58
C SER A 186 -13.20 -4.66 0.16
N ARG A 187 -14.27 -5.40 -0.20
CA ARG A 187 -14.93 -5.27 -1.52
C ARG A 187 -15.35 -3.84 -1.85
N GLY A 188 -15.72 -3.02 -0.85
CA GLY A 188 -16.04 -1.59 -1.02
C GLY A 188 -14.82 -0.67 -1.21
N GLY A 189 -13.61 -1.23 -1.32
CA GLY A 189 -12.36 -0.48 -1.42
C GLY A 189 -12.25 0.33 -2.72
N ILE A 190 -12.92 -0.12 -3.80
CA ILE A 190 -12.94 0.60 -5.08
C ILE A 190 -13.76 1.89 -4.93
N GLU A 191 -14.96 1.79 -4.36
CA GLU A 191 -15.87 2.91 -4.09
C GLU A 191 -15.25 3.88 -3.08
N ALA A 192 -14.63 3.35 -2.02
CA ALA A 192 -13.90 4.15 -1.04
C ALA A 192 -12.75 4.94 -1.70
N LEU A 193 -11.92 4.27 -2.50
CA LEU A 193 -10.80 4.92 -3.19
C LEU A 193 -11.30 5.97 -4.20
N ALA A 194 -12.39 5.70 -4.91
CA ALA A 194 -13.00 6.66 -5.83
C ALA A 194 -13.52 7.90 -5.10
N SER A 195 -14.25 7.72 -3.99
CA SER A 195 -14.73 8.82 -3.14
C SER A 195 -13.56 9.67 -2.62
N LEU A 196 -12.53 9.02 -2.07
CA LEU A 196 -11.35 9.69 -1.55
C LEU A 196 -10.59 10.47 -2.62
N ARG A 197 -10.41 9.90 -3.82
CA ARG A 197 -9.77 10.58 -4.96
C ARG A 197 -10.55 11.80 -5.40
N ALA A 198 -11.89 11.72 -5.43
CA ALA A 198 -12.74 12.86 -5.80
C ALA A 198 -12.64 14.03 -4.80
N ALA A 199 -12.28 13.76 -3.55
CA ALA A 199 -12.05 14.77 -2.52
C ALA A 199 -10.66 15.42 -2.57
N VAL A 200 -9.74 14.93 -3.42
CA VAL A 200 -8.37 15.45 -3.55
C VAL A 200 -8.28 16.40 -4.75
N PRO A 201 -7.90 17.68 -4.55
CA PRO A 201 -7.64 18.61 -5.65
C PRO A 201 -6.54 18.15 -6.61
N ASN A 202 -6.49 18.76 -7.80
CA ASN A 202 -5.50 18.41 -8.84
C ASN A 202 -4.05 18.57 -8.37
N ASP A 203 -3.79 19.54 -7.49
CA ASP A 203 -2.47 19.83 -6.90
C ASP A 203 -2.24 19.18 -5.54
N GLY A 204 -3.23 18.47 -4.98
CA GLY A 204 -3.07 17.66 -3.78
C GLY A 204 -2.17 16.43 -4.01
N ASP A 205 -1.76 15.76 -2.95
CA ASP A 205 -0.92 14.56 -2.97
C ASP A 205 -1.73 13.30 -2.65
N ILE A 206 -1.48 12.20 -3.37
CA ILE A 206 -2.02 10.87 -3.07
C ILE A 206 -0.87 9.87 -2.99
N ALA A 207 -0.82 9.11 -1.90
CA ALA A 207 0.08 7.98 -1.74
C ALA A 207 -0.74 6.74 -1.38
N LEU A 208 -0.77 5.77 -2.29
CA LEU A 208 -1.30 4.44 -2.06
C LEU A 208 -0.13 3.53 -1.69
N GLU A 209 -0.20 2.81 -0.59
CA GLU A 209 0.87 1.88 -0.22
C GLU A 209 0.29 0.56 0.30
N SER A 210 0.96 -0.55 -0.04
CA SER A 210 0.60 -1.84 0.50
C SER A 210 1.73 -2.86 0.41
N THR A 211 1.57 -3.91 1.23
CA THR A 211 2.18 -5.22 0.97
C THR A 211 1.38 -5.98 -0.09
N PRO A 212 1.98 -6.91 -0.86
CA PRO A 212 1.24 -7.70 -1.86
C PRO A 212 0.20 -8.61 -1.19
N ASN A 213 -0.92 -8.82 -1.86
CA ASN A 213 -1.99 -9.69 -1.37
C ASN A 213 -2.77 -10.34 -2.53
N GLY A 214 -2.10 -11.15 -3.35
CA GLY A 214 -2.73 -11.82 -4.48
C GLY A 214 -2.83 -10.95 -5.75
N ALA A 215 -3.10 -11.61 -6.88
CA ALA A 215 -3.21 -10.98 -8.21
C ALA A 215 -4.65 -10.50 -8.49
N GLY A 216 -5.23 -9.78 -7.53
CA GLY A 216 -6.59 -9.27 -7.62
C GLY A 216 -6.89 -8.21 -6.55
N GLY A 217 -8.02 -7.53 -6.70
CA GLY A 217 -8.47 -6.47 -5.80
C GLY A 217 -7.87 -5.10 -6.12
N VAL A 218 -8.38 -4.09 -5.42
CA VAL A 218 -8.16 -2.67 -5.73
C VAL A 218 -6.68 -2.30 -5.87
N PHE A 219 -5.80 -2.73 -4.96
CA PHE A 219 -4.38 -2.37 -5.05
C PHE A 219 -3.66 -3.01 -6.25
N TYR A 220 -3.97 -4.27 -6.58
CA TYR A 220 -3.37 -4.94 -7.73
C TYR A 220 -3.79 -4.24 -9.03
N GLU A 221 -5.07 -3.94 -9.18
CA GLU A 221 -5.61 -3.24 -10.35
C GLU A 221 -5.00 -1.84 -10.51
N GLU A 222 -4.90 -1.08 -9.42
CA GLU A 222 -4.25 0.23 -9.41
C GLU A 222 -2.75 0.13 -9.71
N TRP A 223 -2.08 -0.91 -9.23
CA TRP A 223 -0.68 -1.18 -9.57
C TRP A 223 -0.48 -1.49 -11.04
N GLN A 224 -1.34 -2.29 -11.66
CA GLN A 224 -1.22 -2.57 -13.09
C GLN A 224 -1.41 -1.30 -13.93
N ARG A 225 -2.44 -0.50 -13.59
CA ARG A 225 -2.86 0.68 -14.35
C ARG A 225 -2.10 1.97 -14.03
N ALA A 226 -1.18 1.96 -13.06
CA ALA A 226 -0.53 3.18 -12.59
C ALA A 226 0.20 3.98 -13.69
N ASP A 227 0.78 3.31 -14.69
CA ASP A 227 1.45 4.00 -15.81
C ASP A 227 0.43 4.74 -16.71
N GLU A 228 -0.80 4.25 -16.81
CA GLU A 228 -1.90 4.86 -17.57
C GLU A 228 -2.60 5.98 -16.78
N THR A 229 -2.68 5.85 -15.45
CA THR A 229 -3.40 6.77 -14.57
C THR A 229 -2.52 7.88 -13.98
N GLY A 230 -1.26 7.96 -14.42
CA GLY A 230 -0.30 9.00 -14.00
C GLY A 230 0.28 8.79 -12.60
N TYR A 231 0.17 7.58 -12.05
CA TYR A 231 0.77 7.21 -10.77
C TYR A 231 2.22 6.76 -10.96
N THR A 232 3.11 7.29 -10.12
CA THR A 232 4.50 6.83 -10.06
C THR A 232 4.59 5.55 -9.24
N LYS A 233 5.00 4.44 -9.87
CA LYS A 233 5.26 3.16 -9.21
C LYS A 233 6.54 3.21 -8.38
N HIS A 234 6.47 2.73 -7.15
CA HIS A 234 7.61 2.50 -6.27
C HIS A 234 7.59 1.06 -5.77
N PHE A 235 8.66 0.32 -6.04
CA PHE A 235 8.82 -1.04 -5.54
C PHE A 235 10.01 -1.11 -4.58
N PHE A 236 9.75 -1.56 -3.35
CA PHE A 236 10.79 -1.70 -2.33
C PHE A 236 10.86 -3.15 -1.82
N PRO A 237 11.79 -3.95 -2.36
CA PRO A 237 12.00 -5.33 -1.94
C PRO A 237 12.68 -5.42 -0.56
N TRP A 238 12.67 -6.61 0.02
CA TRP A 238 13.11 -6.82 1.40
C TRP A 238 14.58 -6.43 1.65
N TRP A 239 15.47 -6.58 0.66
CA TRP A 239 16.89 -6.21 0.81
C TRP A 239 17.16 -4.70 0.92
N TYR A 240 16.13 -3.85 0.87
CA TYR A 240 16.24 -2.45 1.24
C TYR A 240 16.31 -2.23 2.77
N ALA A 241 15.90 -3.23 3.57
CA ALA A 241 16.12 -3.22 5.01
C ALA A 241 17.53 -3.70 5.33
N GLU A 242 18.34 -2.82 5.93
CA GLU A 242 19.72 -3.16 6.36
C GLU A 242 19.73 -4.21 7.46
N GLU A 243 18.65 -4.32 8.23
CA GLU A 243 18.49 -5.32 9.30
C GLU A 243 18.17 -6.74 8.78
N TYR A 244 17.85 -6.90 7.50
CA TYR A 244 17.51 -8.21 6.92
C TYR A 244 18.78 -8.97 6.53
N GLN A 245 19.53 -9.36 7.55
CA GLN A 245 20.78 -10.09 7.47
C GLN A 245 20.72 -11.33 8.35
N GLY A 246 21.37 -12.40 7.90
CA GLY A 246 21.58 -13.63 8.66
C GLY A 246 22.58 -13.38 9.78
N ASP A 247 22.61 -14.30 10.74
CA ASP A 247 23.56 -14.24 11.84
C ASP A 247 25.00 -14.35 11.27
N PRO A 248 25.83 -13.30 11.38
CA PRO A 248 27.17 -13.28 10.82
C PRO A 248 28.07 -14.38 11.40
N THR A 249 27.75 -14.89 12.59
CA THR A 249 28.52 -15.96 13.26
C THR A 249 28.18 -17.36 12.74
N LYS A 250 27.13 -17.49 11.93
CA LYS A 250 26.63 -18.76 11.36
C LYS A 250 26.54 -18.73 9.83
N LEU A 251 27.29 -17.84 9.19
CA LEU A 251 27.30 -17.73 7.73
C LEU A 251 28.08 -18.89 7.11
N ASP A 252 27.38 -20.00 6.89
CA ASP A 252 27.73 -20.96 5.86
C ASP A 252 26.62 -20.93 4.81
N VAL A 253 26.79 -20.07 3.81
CA VAL A 253 25.87 -19.97 2.67
C VAL A 253 26.10 -21.06 1.63
N GLY A 254 27.13 -21.91 1.76
CA GLY A 254 27.44 -22.94 0.76
C GLY A 254 27.50 -22.38 -0.67
N PRO A 255 27.31 -23.23 -1.70
CA PRO A 255 27.16 -22.74 -3.07
C PRO A 255 25.83 -21.99 -3.24
N LEU A 256 25.87 -20.88 -3.97
CA LEU A 256 24.67 -20.15 -4.40
C LEU A 256 23.97 -20.92 -5.53
N THR A 257 22.64 -20.99 -5.46
CA THR A 257 21.83 -21.47 -6.60
C THR A 257 21.86 -20.46 -7.75
N ASP A 258 21.49 -20.85 -8.96
CA ASP A 258 21.46 -19.94 -10.12
C ASP A 258 20.56 -18.71 -9.86
N GLU A 259 19.40 -18.91 -9.21
CA GLU A 259 18.48 -17.84 -8.78
C GLU A 259 19.18 -16.86 -7.82
N GLU A 260 19.96 -17.37 -6.86
CA GLU A 260 20.67 -16.54 -5.88
C GLU A 260 21.86 -15.82 -6.53
N GLN A 261 22.56 -16.46 -7.45
CA GLN A 261 23.63 -15.82 -8.22
C GLN A 261 23.10 -14.64 -9.03
N GLU A 262 21.93 -14.78 -9.67
CA GLU A 262 21.27 -13.69 -10.38
C GLU A 262 20.92 -12.53 -9.43
N LEU A 263 20.30 -12.84 -8.27
CA LEU A 263 19.95 -11.83 -7.27
C LEU A 263 21.18 -11.10 -6.73
N VAL A 264 22.25 -11.82 -6.39
CA VAL A 264 23.53 -11.23 -5.94
C VAL A 264 24.11 -10.34 -7.03
N SER A 265 24.15 -10.80 -8.28
CA SER A 265 24.70 -10.03 -9.40
C SER A 265 23.94 -8.74 -9.65
N LYS A 266 22.60 -8.83 -9.68
CA LYS A 266 21.68 -7.73 -10.01
C LYS A 266 21.54 -6.70 -8.88
N HIS A 267 21.49 -7.16 -7.63
CA HIS A 267 21.17 -6.30 -6.48
C HIS A 267 22.33 -6.11 -5.50
N LYS A 268 23.49 -6.73 -5.77
CA LYS A 268 24.69 -6.69 -4.93
C LYS A 268 24.42 -7.15 -3.49
N LEU A 269 23.65 -8.23 -3.37
CA LEU A 269 23.33 -8.83 -2.07
C LEU A 269 24.58 -9.45 -1.44
N THR A 270 24.67 -9.34 -0.11
CA THR A 270 25.73 -9.96 0.68
C THR A 270 25.37 -11.39 1.06
N ASP A 271 26.37 -12.21 1.41
CA ASP A 271 26.16 -13.56 1.95
C ASP A 271 25.24 -13.55 3.18
N ALA A 272 25.35 -12.51 4.01
CA ALA A 272 24.45 -12.32 5.15
C ALA A 272 22.99 -12.16 4.70
N GLN A 273 22.72 -11.40 3.65
CA GLN A 273 21.38 -11.25 3.09
C GLN A 273 20.89 -12.57 2.46
N ILE A 274 21.75 -13.32 1.78
CA ILE A 274 21.37 -14.63 1.23
C ILE A 274 21.03 -15.63 2.34
N ALA A 275 21.82 -15.67 3.42
CA ALA A 275 21.50 -16.50 4.59
C ALA A 275 20.15 -16.13 5.22
N PHE A 276 19.84 -14.83 5.32
CA PHE A 276 18.52 -14.36 5.76
C PHE A 276 17.42 -14.85 4.83
N ARG A 277 17.58 -14.68 3.52
CA ARG A 277 16.62 -15.12 2.49
C ARG A 277 16.30 -16.60 2.64
N ARG A 278 17.31 -17.46 2.73
CA ARG A 278 17.14 -18.91 2.88
C ARG A 278 16.41 -19.27 4.18
N THR A 279 16.80 -18.63 5.28
CA THR A 279 16.14 -18.82 6.59
C THR A 279 14.65 -18.46 6.51
N LYS A 280 14.32 -17.33 5.85
CA LYS A 280 12.94 -16.88 5.68
C LYS A 280 12.13 -17.74 4.71
N LYS A 281 12.70 -18.15 3.58
CA LYS A 281 12.06 -19.12 2.68
C LYS A 281 11.75 -20.43 3.42
N ALA A 282 12.67 -20.95 4.24
CA ALA A 282 12.46 -22.15 5.03
C ALA A 282 11.36 -21.99 6.11
N GLN A 283 11.32 -20.83 6.78
CA GLN A 283 10.32 -20.53 7.83
C GLN A 283 8.92 -20.31 7.28
N PHE A 284 8.78 -19.58 6.17
CA PHE A 284 7.49 -19.08 5.67
C PHE A 284 6.94 -19.82 4.45
N ARG A 285 7.71 -20.74 3.83
CA ARG A 285 7.28 -21.54 2.67
C ARG A 285 6.61 -20.66 1.59
N GLY A 286 5.41 -21.00 1.12
CA GLY A 286 4.67 -20.26 0.09
C GLY A 286 4.30 -18.81 0.48
N LEU A 287 4.28 -18.47 1.77
CA LEU A 287 4.03 -17.10 2.23
C LEU A 287 5.26 -16.20 2.12
N ALA A 288 6.45 -16.77 1.90
CA ALA A 288 7.69 -15.99 1.84
C ALA A 288 7.64 -14.91 0.76
N ALA A 289 7.02 -15.18 -0.39
CA ALA A 289 6.91 -14.22 -1.48
C ALA A 289 5.95 -13.05 -1.19
N GLN A 290 4.96 -13.23 -0.29
CA GLN A 290 4.11 -12.14 0.19
C GLN A 290 4.83 -11.25 1.21
N GLU A 291 5.55 -11.90 2.13
CA GLU A 291 6.23 -11.23 3.24
C GLU A 291 7.52 -10.53 2.80
N PHE A 292 8.24 -11.15 1.86
CA PHE A 292 9.56 -10.77 1.37
C PHE A 292 9.52 -10.58 -0.15
N ALA A 293 8.70 -9.64 -0.63
CA ALA A 293 8.61 -9.34 -2.05
C ALA A 293 10.01 -9.09 -2.67
N GLU A 294 10.32 -9.82 -3.74
CA GLU A 294 11.59 -9.73 -4.49
C GLU A 294 11.38 -9.15 -5.89
N ASP A 295 10.20 -9.42 -6.47
CA ASP A 295 9.80 -8.98 -7.81
C ASP A 295 8.37 -8.43 -7.78
N PRO A 296 8.09 -7.28 -8.41
CA PRO A 296 6.79 -6.61 -8.36
C PRO A 296 5.67 -7.31 -9.14
N VAL A 297 5.97 -8.38 -9.88
CA VAL A 297 4.98 -9.20 -10.59
C VAL A 297 4.74 -10.49 -9.82
N ALA A 298 5.81 -11.24 -9.52
CA ALA A 298 5.72 -12.53 -8.86
C ALA A 298 5.15 -12.43 -7.43
N CYS A 299 5.39 -11.33 -6.72
CA CYS A 299 4.88 -11.18 -5.36
C CYS A 299 3.35 -11.13 -5.27
N PHE A 300 2.66 -10.72 -6.34
CA PHE A 300 1.20 -10.80 -6.39
C PHE A 300 0.70 -12.22 -6.67
N ARG A 301 1.50 -13.07 -7.31
CA ARG A 301 1.07 -14.43 -7.66
C ARG A 301 1.15 -15.40 -6.49
N ALA A 302 1.98 -15.09 -5.50
CA ALA A 302 2.00 -15.83 -4.25
C ALA A 302 0.79 -15.43 -3.39
N SER A 303 -0.42 -15.93 -3.66
CA SER A 303 -1.53 -15.84 -2.69
C SER A 303 -1.47 -17.03 -1.73
N GLY A 304 -1.28 -16.75 -0.44
CA GLY A 304 -1.06 -17.74 0.63
C GLY A 304 -2.19 -18.72 0.92
N GLU A 305 -3.36 -18.57 0.29
CA GLU A 305 -4.54 -19.41 0.53
C GLU A 305 -5.11 -19.98 -0.78
N SER A 306 -4.27 -20.26 -1.78
CA SER A 306 -4.76 -21.04 -2.91
C SER A 306 -4.83 -22.52 -2.52
N VAL A 307 -6.03 -23.09 -2.52
CA VAL A 307 -6.24 -24.56 -2.46
C VAL A 307 -5.65 -25.24 -3.70
N PHE A 308 -5.44 -24.48 -4.78
CA PHE A 308 -4.89 -24.96 -6.04
C PHE A 308 -3.42 -24.60 -6.20
N GLU A 309 -2.66 -25.46 -6.89
CA GLU A 309 -1.27 -25.16 -7.27
C GLU A 309 -1.22 -23.96 -8.24
N MET A 310 -0.41 -22.95 -7.91
CA MET A 310 -0.32 -21.72 -8.72
C MET A 310 0.13 -21.99 -10.16
N GLU A 311 1.04 -22.94 -10.39
CA GLU A 311 1.46 -23.34 -11.75
C GLU A 311 0.33 -23.98 -12.56
N ALA A 312 -0.62 -24.64 -11.91
CA ALA A 312 -1.82 -25.17 -12.57
C ALA A 312 -2.79 -24.03 -12.92
N ILE A 313 -2.95 -23.05 -12.04
CA ILE A 313 -3.74 -21.84 -12.31
C ILE A 313 -3.16 -21.06 -13.49
N GLU A 314 -1.84 -20.82 -13.50
CA GLU A 314 -1.18 -20.08 -14.58
C GLU A 314 -1.35 -20.77 -15.94
N ARG A 315 -1.16 -22.09 -16.00
CA ARG A 315 -1.43 -22.88 -17.22
C ARG A 315 -2.89 -22.79 -17.66
N ALA A 316 -3.83 -22.83 -16.71
CA ALA A 316 -5.25 -22.68 -17.00
C ALA A 316 -5.58 -21.29 -17.54
N LEU A 317 -5.03 -20.21 -16.95
CA LEU A 317 -5.23 -18.83 -17.41
C LEU A 317 -4.67 -18.59 -18.82
N GLN A 318 -3.52 -19.17 -19.16
CA GLN A 318 -2.97 -19.09 -20.52
C GLN A 318 -3.84 -19.80 -21.57
N GLY A 319 -4.57 -20.84 -21.16
CA GLY A 319 -5.53 -21.54 -22.01
C GLY A 319 -6.95 -20.97 -21.98
N CYS A 320 -7.22 -20.00 -21.09
CA CYS A 320 -8.55 -19.42 -20.93
C CYS A 320 -8.76 -18.31 -21.96
N GLY A 321 -9.72 -18.51 -22.87
CA GLY A 321 -10.13 -17.50 -23.84
C GLY A 321 -11.27 -16.62 -23.34
N GLU A 322 -11.50 -15.51 -24.03
CA GLU A 322 -12.70 -14.70 -23.84
C GLU A 322 -13.97 -15.52 -24.15
N PRO A 323 -15.08 -15.29 -23.45
CA PRO A 323 -16.33 -15.97 -23.75
C PRO A 323 -16.82 -15.59 -25.15
N LEU A 324 -17.39 -16.58 -25.85
CA LEU A 324 -17.95 -16.42 -27.18
C LEU A 324 -19.19 -15.52 -27.17
N GLU A 325 -20.01 -15.64 -26.12
CA GLU A 325 -21.20 -14.81 -25.92
C GLU A 325 -21.28 -14.30 -24.48
N MET A 326 -21.65 -13.03 -24.32
CA MET A 326 -21.99 -12.42 -23.04
C MET A 326 -23.43 -11.91 -23.08
N LYS A 327 -24.24 -12.24 -22.06
CA LYS A 327 -25.65 -11.85 -21.92
C LYS A 327 -25.90 -11.28 -20.52
N ASP A 328 -27.05 -10.63 -20.35
CA ASP A 328 -27.49 -10.05 -19.06
C ASP A 328 -26.43 -9.15 -18.40
N ASN A 329 -25.94 -8.14 -19.13
CA ASN A 329 -24.88 -7.24 -18.67
C ASN A 329 -23.64 -7.98 -18.13
N ARG A 330 -23.19 -9.00 -18.88
CA ARG A 330 -22.04 -9.88 -18.56
C ARG A 330 -22.24 -10.86 -17.42
N ARG A 331 -23.44 -10.95 -16.83
CA ARG A 331 -23.75 -11.93 -15.78
C ARG A 331 -23.82 -13.36 -16.30
N LEU A 332 -24.18 -13.54 -17.57
CA LEU A 332 -24.11 -14.83 -18.25
C LEU A 332 -23.00 -14.80 -19.28
N GLN A 333 -22.00 -15.67 -19.12
CA GLN A 333 -20.88 -15.83 -20.04
C GLN A 333 -20.90 -17.25 -20.61
N ILE A 334 -20.73 -17.38 -21.92
CA ILE A 334 -20.78 -18.66 -22.63
C ILE A 334 -19.50 -18.78 -23.46
N TRP A 335 -18.64 -19.74 -23.12
CA TRP A 335 -17.45 -20.09 -23.89
C TRP A 335 -17.76 -21.14 -24.96
N PHE A 336 -18.61 -22.12 -24.61
CA PHE A 336 -18.98 -23.20 -25.51
C PHE A 336 -20.51 -23.36 -25.55
N PRO A 337 -21.15 -23.07 -26.70
CA PRO A 337 -22.60 -23.26 -26.85
C PRO A 337 -23.04 -24.70 -26.61
N ALA A 338 -24.27 -24.87 -26.14
CA ALA A 338 -24.86 -26.18 -25.89
C ALA A 338 -24.97 -27.01 -27.19
N GLN A 339 -24.54 -28.26 -27.13
CA GLN A 339 -24.56 -29.17 -28.28
C GLN A 339 -25.58 -30.29 -28.05
N LYS A 340 -26.37 -30.57 -29.09
CA LYS A 340 -27.38 -31.64 -29.05
C LYS A 340 -26.70 -33.00 -28.84
N GLY A 341 -27.24 -33.79 -27.90
CA GLY A 341 -26.73 -35.13 -27.57
C GLY A 341 -25.59 -35.15 -26.55
N LYS A 342 -25.03 -34.00 -26.17
CA LYS A 342 -24.11 -33.89 -25.04
C LYS A 342 -24.84 -33.80 -23.71
N LYS A 343 -24.16 -34.19 -22.64
CA LYS A 343 -24.63 -34.09 -21.26
C LYS A 343 -23.76 -33.10 -20.51
N TYR A 344 -24.40 -32.26 -19.70
CA TYR A 344 -23.75 -31.21 -18.93
C TYR A 344 -24.08 -31.39 -17.45
N ILE A 345 -23.19 -30.92 -16.59
CA ILE A 345 -23.37 -30.81 -15.14
C ILE A 345 -23.49 -29.33 -14.83
N ILE A 346 -24.46 -28.96 -13.99
CA ILE A 346 -24.56 -27.59 -13.48
C ILE A 346 -24.26 -27.62 -11.99
N GLY A 347 -23.14 -27.00 -11.60
CA GLY A 347 -22.83 -26.73 -10.20
C GLY A 347 -23.42 -25.38 -9.82
N VAL A 348 -24.14 -25.30 -8.70
CA VAL A 348 -24.83 -24.08 -8.26
C VAL A 348 -24.40 -23.77 -6.83
N ASP A 349 -23.92 -22.55 -6.61
CA ASP A 349 -23.64 -21.99 -5.30
C ASP A 349 -24.55 -20.79 -5.05
N THR A 350 -25.31 -20.83 -3.96
CA THR A 350 -26.38 -19.86 -3.70
C THR A 350 -26.03 -18.99 -2.50
N ALA A 351 -26.15 -17.68 -2.66
CA ALA A 351 -26.03 -16.71 -1.58
C ALA A 351 -27.39 -16.21 -1.10
N GLY A 352 -27.40 -15.43 0.00
CA GLY A 352 -28.61 -14.88 0.63
C GLY A 352 -29.41 -13.89 -0.23
N GLY A 353 -28.85 -13.41 -1.35
CA GLY A 353 -29.61 -12.72 -2.39
C GLY A 353 -30.01 -11.26 -2.12
N GLY A 354 -29.32 -10.56 -1.21
CA GLY A 354 -29.46 -9.10 -1.07
C GLY A 354 -28.55 -8.32 -2.02
N CYS A 355 -28.85 -7.03 -2.24
CA CYS A 355 -27.95 -6.11 -2.98
C CYS A 355 -26.57 -5.95 -2.31
N GLU A 356 -26.46 -6.32 -1.03
CA GLU A 356 -25.20 -6.36 -0.27
C GLU A 356 -24.75 -7.80 0.10
N GLY A 357 -25.43 -8.82 -0.42
CA GLY A 357 -25.10 -10.22 -0.15
C GLY A 357 -23.99 -10.76 -1.05
N ASP A 358 -23.50 -11.97 -0.77
CA ASP A 358 -22.56 -12.65 -1.67
C ASP A 358 -23.19 -12.93 -3.05
N TYR A 359 -22.34 -13.21 -4.03
CA TYR A 359 -22.77 -13.63 -5.36
C TYR A 359 -23.33 -15.05 -5.30
N SER A 360 -24.43 -15.26 -6.02
CA SER A 360 -24.88 -16.59 -6.42
C SER A 360 -24.25 -16.91 -7.78
N CYS A 361 -23.75 -18.13 -7.95
CA CYS A 361 -23.17 -18.58 -9.22
C CYS A 361 -23.71 -19.93 -9.67
N ALA A 362 -23.69 -20.15 -10.98
CA ALA A 362 -23.93 -21.44 -11.59
C ALA A 362 -22.93 -21.67 -12.71
N GLN A 363 -22.24 -22.81 -12.68
CA GLN A 363 -21.25 -23.20 -13.67
C GLN A 363 -21.74 -24.42 -14.45
N VAL A 364 -21.71 -24.33 -15.77
CA VAL A 364 -22.07 -25.42 -16.68
C VAL A 364 -20.81 -26.10 -17.16
N ILE A 365 -20.69 -27.40 -16.92
CA ILE A 365 -19.50 -28.20 -17.23
C ILE A 365 -19.90 -29.34 -18.17
N ASP A 366 -19.17 -29.51 -19.27
CA ASP A 366 -19.32 -30.68 -20.16
C ASP A 366 -18.91 -31.94 -19.39
N ARG A 367 -19.84 -32.90 -19.27
CA ARG A 367 -19.66 -34.07 -18.40
C ARG A 367 -18.50 -34.98 -18.82
N VAL A 368 -18.14 -34.99 -20.10
CA VAL A 368 -17.13 -35.91 -20.64
C VAL A 368 -15.74 -35.29 -20.55
N THR A 369 -15.62 -34.02 -20.93
CA THR A 369 -14.35 -33.32 -21.02
C THR A 369 -13.96 -32.60 -19.73
N GLY A 370 -14.93 -32.31 -18.86
CA GLY A 370 -14.72 -31.48 -17.67
C GLY A 370 -14.52 -30.00 -17.97
N MET A 371 -14.72 -29.57 -19.23
CA MET A 371 -14.56 -28.17 -19.61
C MET A 371 -15.74 -27.32 -19.14
N GLN A 372 -15.45 -26.15 -18.56
CA GLN A 372 -16.47 -25.14 -18.29
C GLN A 372 -16.99 -24.56 -19.61
N CYS A 373 -18.30 -24.65 -19.83
CA CYS A 373 -18.98 -24.21 -21.03
C CYS A 373 -19.66 -22.86 -20.86
N ALA A 374 -20.22 -22.60 -19.68
CA ALA A 374 -20.90 -21.35 -19.36
C ALA A 374 -20.86 -21.07 -17.85
N GLU A 375 -21.06 -19.80 -17.51
CA GLU A 375 -21.16 -19.33 -16.13
C GLU A 375 -22.26 -18.27 -16.04
N LEU A 376 -23.11 -18.42 -15.03
CA LEU A 376 -24.02 -17.39 -14.56
C LEU A 376 -23.51 -16.91 -13.19
N TYR A 377 -23.30 -15.61 -13.02
CA TYR A 377 -22.94 -15.04 -11.71
C TYR A 377 -23.66 -13.71 -11.49
N GLY A 378 -24.18 -13.50 -10.28
CA GLY A 378 -24.90 -12.28 -9.93
C GLY A 378 -25.50 -12.34 -8.53
N HIS A 379 -26.04 -11.21 -8.07
CA HIS A 379 -26.84 -11.19 -6.84
C HIS A 379 -28.25 -11.65 -7.16
N TYR A 380 -28.53 -12.91 -6.86
CA TYR A 380 -29.81 -13.53 -7.09
C TYR A 380 -30.35 -14.11 -5.78
N PRO A 381 -31.58 -13.77 -5.38
CA PRO A 381 -32.33 -14.56 -4.42
C PRO A 381 -32.42 -16.02 -4.87
N PRO A 382 -32.37 -17.01 -3.96
CA PRO A 382 -32.38 -18.42 -4.34
C PRO A 382 -33.53 -18.81 -5.28
N GLN A 383 -34.71 -18.21 -5.12
CA GLN A 383 -35.86 -18.46 -5.99
C GLN A 383 -35.68 -17.90 -7.40
N GLU A 384 -35.03 -16.74 -7.55
CA GLU A 384 -34.75 -16.17 -8.87
C GLU A 384 -33.66 -16.96 -9.57
N LEU A 385 -32.60 -17.32 -8.84
CA LEU A 385 -31.53 -18.16 -9.37
C LEU A 385 -32.08 -19.49 -9.89
N GLY A 386 -32.96 -20.14 -9.14
CA GLY A 386 -33.62 -21.38 -9.56
C GLY A 386 -34.37 -21.24 -10.90
N LYS A 387 -35.05 -20.11 -11.15
CA LYS A 387 -35.74 -19.86 -12.43
C LYS A 387 -34.80 -19.65 -13.61
N ARG A 388 -33.57 -19.18 -13.35
CA ARG A 388 -32.58 -18.88 -14.39
C ARG A 388 -31.76 -20.09 -14.82
N ILE A 389 -31.73 -21.14 -14.00
CA ILE A 389 -30.91 -22.35 -14.23
C ILE A 389 -31.72 -23.48 -14.89
N VAL A 390 -33.06 -23.42 -14.85
CA VAL A 390 -33.98 -24.45 -15.38
C VAL A 390 -34.26 -24.28 -16.86
#